data_AF-A0A803LEP8-F1
#
_entry.id   AF-A0A803LEP8-F1
#
_cell.length_a   1.000
_cell.length_b   1.000
_cell.length_c   1.000
_cell.angle_alpha   90.00
_cell.angle_beta   90.00
_cell.angle_gamma   90.00
#
_symmetry.space_group_name_H-M   'P 1'
#
loop_
_entity.id
_entity.type
_entity.pdbx_description
1 polymer ?
#
loop_
_entity_poly.entity_id
_entity_poly.type
_entity_poly.pdbx_seq_one_letter_code
_entity_poly.pdbx_strand_id
1 'polypeptide(L)'
;MLENLVFPGGLSLHKLNFYYDHTSFWSDLETSSSCLSSHLKTITIASFHGKVDEVLNITKYLLRYGKVLTKLILCCKLKSKKEYTEIKELFMIGRLASKECSLDLMIE
;
A
#
# COMPACT_ATOMS: atom_id res chain seq x y z
N MET A 1 14.24 14.41 -6.48
CA MET A 1 13.76 13.39 -5.52
C MET A 1 12.29 13.13 -5.79
N LEU A 2 11.85 11.87 -5.71
CA LEU A 2 10.45 11.52 -5.87
C LEU A 2 9.73 11.65 -4.52
N GLU A 3 8.96 12.72 -4.34
CA GLU A 3 8.17 12.92 -3.11
C GLU A 3 6.75 12.38 -3.21
N ASN A 4 6.24 12.21 -4.44
CA ASN A 4 4.88 11.80 -4.73
C ASN A 4 4.89 10.63 -5.71
N LEU A 5 4.22 9.54 -5.35
CA LEU A 5 4.07 8.35 -6.19
C LEU A 5 2.59 8.10 -6.45
N VAL A 6 2.22 8.00 -7.74
CA VAL A 6 0.84 7.79 -8.15
C VAL A 6 0.76 6.51 -8.98
N PHE A 7 -0.17 5.63 -8.61
CA PHE A 7 -0.56 4.44 -9.37
C PHE A 7 -1.93 4.70 -10.00
N PRO A 8 -1.98 5.32 -11.20
CA PRO A 8 -3.24 5.77 -11.81
C PRO A 8 -4.13 4.62 -12.29
N GLY A 9 -3.54 3.48 -12.67
CA GLY A 9 -4.28 2.24 -12.96
C GLY A 9 -4.49 1.35 -11.74
N GLY A 10 -4.13 1.84 -10.55
CA GLY A 10 -4.02 1.04 -9.34
C GLY A 10 -2.88 0.02 -9.39
N LEU A 11 -2.94 -0.93 -8.47
CA LEU A 11 -2.02 -2.05 -8.40
C LEU A 11 -2.68 -3.24 -9.11
N SER A 12 -2.36 -3.43 -10.39
CA SER A 12 -2.79 -4.61 -11.15
C SER A 12 -1.69 -5.65 -11.15
N LEU A 13 -2.04 -6.84 -10.68
CA LEU A 13 -1.21 -8.02 -10.88
C LEU A 13 -1.71 -8.75 -12.10
N HIS A 14 -0.90 -8.73 -13.15
CA HIS A 14 -0.95 -9.83 -14.10
C HIS A 14 -0.56 -11.09 -13.33
N LYS A 15 -1.39 -12.13 -13.37
CA LYS A 15 -1.00 -13.48 -12.94
C LYS A 15 0.25 -13.88 -13.74
N LEU A 16 1.42 -13.53 -13.23
CA LEU A 16 2.65 -14.14 -13.67
C LEU A 16 2.58 -15.54 -13.09
N ASN A 17 2.54 -16.53 -13.97
CA ASN A 17 2.36 -17.95 -13.67
C ASN A 17 3.64 -18.54 -13.06
N PHE A 18 4.27 -17.81 -12.15
CA PHE A 18 5.41 -18.27 -11.39
C PHE A 18 4.90 -18.72 -10.04
N TYR A 19 5.21 -19.96 -9.72
CA TYR A 19 5.03 -20.58 -8.42
C TYR A 19 6.03 -19.95 -7.42
N TYR A 20 5.98 -18.62 -7.26
CA TYR A 20 6.73 -17.92 -6.23
C TYR A 20 5.94 -18.04 -4.94
N ASP A 21 6.62 -18.52 -3.91
CA ASP A 21 6.14 -18.44 -2.54
C ASP A 21 6.05 -16.95 -2.15
N HIS A 22 4.89 -16.34 -2.38
CA HIS A 22 4.64 -14.93 -2.06
C HIS A 22 4.91 -14.64 -0.59
N THR A 23 4.74 -15.63 0.29
CA THR A 23 4.98 -15.49 1.73
C THR A 23 6.45 -15.25 2.05
N SER A 24 7.40 -15.95 1.41
CA SER A 24 8.84 -15.68 1.60
C SER A 24 9.27 -14.37 0.97
N PHE A 25 8.82 -14.05 -0.25
CA PHE A 25 9.21 -12.81 -0.94
C PHE A 25 8.93 -11.53 -0.12
N TRP A 26 7.72 -11.41 0.44
CA TRP A 26 7.35 -10.24 1.26
C TRP A 26 8.02 -10.24 2.65
N SER A 27 8.43 -11.41 3.14
CA SER A 27 9.16 -11.57 4.40
C SER A 27 10.64 -11.19 4.23
N ASP A 28 11.23 -11.56 3.08
CA ASP A 28 12.63 -11.34 2.72
C ASP A 28 12.91 -9.90 2.26
N LEU A 29 11.86 -9.14 1.94
CA LEU A 29 11.88 -7.70 1.69
C LEU A 29 12.15 -6.92 2.99
N GLU A 30 13.24 -7.26 3.69
CA GLU A 30 13.65 -6.60 4.94
C GLU A 30 14.21 -5.19 4.69
N THR A 31 14.65 -4.90 3.47
CA THR A 31 15.27 -3.62 3.11
C THR A 31 14.29 -2.69 2.40
N SER A 32 14.11 -1.49 2.96
CA SER A 32 13.41 -0.40 2.28
C SER A 32 14.26 0.14 1.14
N SER A 33 13.65 0.47 0.00
CA SER A 33 14.31 1.37 -0.93
C SER A 33 14.59 2.71 -0.23
N SER A 34 15.79 3.27 -0.43
CA SER A 34 16.19 4.53 0.21
C SER A 34 15.18 5.65 -0.12
N CYS A 35 14.66 5.66 -1.35
CA CYS A 35 13.66 6.64 -1.78
C CYS A 35 12.36 6.57 -0.97
N LEU A 36 11.87 5.36 -0.68
CA LEU A 36 10.64 5.16 0.10
C LEU A 36 10.81 5.65 1.54
N SER A 37 11.97 5.38 2.15
CA SER A 37 12.20 5.71 3.56
C SER A 37 12.60 7.17 3.80
N SER A 38 13.18 7.87 2.82
CA SER A 38 13.76 9.20 3.04
C SER A 38 13.10 10.34 2.27
N HIS A 39 12.32 10.07 1.21
CA HIS A 39 11.80 11.13 0.34
C HIS A 39 10.31 11.03 0.05
N LEU A 40 9.74 9.83 0.08
CA LEU A 40 8.37 9.62 -0.36
C LEU A 40 7.35 10.05 0.71
N LYS A 41 6.71 11.20 0.48
CA LYS A 41 5.74 11.81 1.41
C LYS A 41 4.30 11.43 1.09
N THR A 42 3.99 11.28 -0.20
CA THR A 42 2.63 10.97 -0.65
C THR A 42 2.60 9.78 -1.59
N ILE A 43 1.67 8.87 -1.35
CA ILE A 43 1.33 7.79 -2.26
C ILE A 43 -0.16 7.89 -2.60
N THR A 44 -0.49 7.73 -3.88
CA THR A 44 -1.89 7.64 -4.33
C THR A 44 -2.07 6.36 -5.14
N ILE A 45 -3.00 5.52 -4.71
CA ILE A 45 -3.36 4.28 -5.40
C ILE A 45 -4.80 4.42 -5.87
N ALA A 46 -4.97 4.60 -7.18
CA ALA A 46 -6.29 4.61 -7.80
C ALA A 46 -6.85 3.17 -7.90
N SER A 47 -8.14 3.01 -8.15
CA SER A 47 -8.78 1.71 -8.41
C SER A 47 -8.42 0.61 -7.38
N PHE A 48 -8.27 0.98 -6.11
CA PHE A 48 -7.91 0.04 -5.04
C PHE A 48 -9.12 -0.85 -4.72
N HIS A 49 -8.97 -2.15 -4.96
CA HIS A 49 -10.06 -3.11 -4.75
C HIS A 49 -9.95 -3.88 -3.43
N GLY A 50 -8.78 -3.93 -2.77
CA GLY A 50 -8.62 -4.71 -1.53
C GLY A 50 -9.06 -6.17 -1.68
N LYS A 51 -8.75 -6.79 -2.83
CA LYS A 51 -9.19 -8.18 -3.15
C LYS A 51 -8.05 -9.17 -3.33
N VAL A 52 -6.82 -8.67 -3.55
CA VAL A 52 -5.66 -9.51 -3.86
C VAL A 52 -4.67 -9.35 -2.71
N ASP A 53 -4.35 -10.45 -2.03
CA ASP A 53 -3.43 -10.47 -0.88
C ASP A 53 -2.14 -9.73 -1.19
N GLU A 54 -1.66 -9.83 -2.43
CA GLU A 54 -0.45 -9.16 -2.89
C GLU A 54 -0.61 -7.63 -3.04
N VAL A 55 -1.78 -7.13 -3.48
CA VAL A 55 -2.07 -5.67 -3.48
C VAL A 55 -2.10 -5.13 -2.06
N LEU A 56 -2.68 -5.90 -1.13
CA LEU A 56 -2.68 -5.56 0.28
C LEU A 56 -1.26 -5.58 0.85
N ASN A 57 -0.45 -6.61 0.54
CA ASN A 57 0.93 -6.73 1.00
C ASN A 57 1.84 -5.63 0.46
N ILE A 58 1.69 -5.22 -0.81
CA ILE A 58 2.38 -4.05 -1.38
C ILE A 58 2.04 -2.80 -0.56
N THR A 59 0.76 -2.59 -0.27
CA THR A 59 0.33 -1.41 0.49
C THR A 59 0.85 -1.44 1.92
N LYS A 60 0.84 -2.61 2.57
CA LYS A 60 1.44 -2.84 3.90
C LYS A 60 2.95 -2.57 3.90
N TYR A 61 3.67 -3.02 2.87
CA TYR A 61 5.10 -2.75 2.69
C TYR A 61 5.37 -1.25 2.56
N LEU A 62 4.64 -0.57 1.67
CA LEU A 62 4.79 0.88 1.45
C LEU A 62 4.56 1.67 2.74
N LEU A 63 3.52 1.32 3.50
CA LEU A 63 3.27 1.92 4.80
C LEU A 63 4.42 1.64 5.76
N ARG A 64 4.79 0.37 5.97
CA ARG A 64 5.83 -0.05 6.94
C ARG A 64 7.16 0.66 6.75
N TYR A 65 7.57 0.88 5.51
CA TYR A 65 8.90 1.43 5.19
C TYR A 65 8.89 2.92 4.83
N GLY A 66 7.72 3.52 4.60
CA GLY A 66 7.53 4.94 4.33
C GLY A 66 7.67 5.81 5.58
N LYS A 67 8.87 5.90 6.17
CA LYS A 67 9.10 6.64 7.42
C LYS A 67 8.76 8.13 7.35
N VAL A 68 8.93 8.74 6.17
CA VAL A 68 8.58 10.15 5.91
C VAL A 68 7.22 10.30 5.22
N LEU A 69 6.46 9.20 5.08
CA LEU A 69 5.15 9.22 4.48
C LEU A 69 4.20 10.01 5.38
N THR A 70 3.63 11.06 4.82
CA THR A 70 2.63 11.90 5.47
C THR A 70 1.22 11.57 4.98
N LYS A 71 1.11 10.97 3.79
CA LYS A 71 -0.20 10.75 3.18
C LYS A 71 -0.24 9.50 2.29
N LEU A 72 -1.22 8.63 2.52
CA LEU A 72 -1.60 7.55 1.61
C LEU A 72 -3.06 7.78 1.17
N ILE A 73 -3.29 7.87 -0.13
CA ILE A 73 -4.62 8.06 -0.71
C ILE A 73 -5.00 6.77 -1.44
N LEU A 74 -6.09 6.14 -1.03
CA LEU A 74 -6.65 4.97 -1.70
C LEU A 74 -7.98 5.37 -2.36
N CYS A 75 -8.03 5.41 -3.69
CA CYS A 75 -9.29 5.58 -4.41
C CYS A 75 -9.92 4.21 -4.58
N CYS A 76 -10.95 3.90 -3.79
CA CYS A 76 -11.49 2.56 -3.65
C CYS A 76 -12.94 2.48 -4.13
N LYS A 77 -13.30 1.33 -4.70
CA LYS A 77 -14.70 0.94 -4.90
C LYS A 77 -15.03 -0.22 -3.99
N LEU A 78 -15.39 0.08 -2.74
CA LEU A 78 -15.73 -0.91 -1.73
C LEU A 78 -17.10 -1.50 -2.05
N LYS A 79 -17.15 -2.82 -2.23
CA LYS A 79 -18.34 -3.58 -2.60
C LYS A 79 -18.75 -4.59 -1.53
N SER A 80 -17.91 -4.86 -0.55
CA SER A 80 -18.10 -5.91 0.46
C SER A 80 -17.56 -5.53 1.83
N LYS A 81 -18.15 -6.13 2.87
CA LYS A 81 -17.69 -5.98 4.26
C LYS A 81 -16.24 -6.48 4.47
N LYS A 82 -15.78 -7.44 3.68
CA LYS A 82 -14.41 -7.96 3.72
C LYS A 82 -13.39 -6.87 3.35
N GLU A 83 -13.63 -6.16 2.26
CA GLU A 83 -12.75 -5.06 1.80
C GLU A 83 -12.66 -3.93 2.85
N TYR A 84 -13.74 -3.64 3.56
CA TYR A 84 -13.72 -2.68 4.67
C TYR A 84 -12.81 -3.11 5.83
N THR A 85 -12.80 -4.40 6.18
CA THR A 85 -11.95 -4.93 7.26
C THR A 85 -10.48 -4.85 6.88
N GLU A 86 -10.13 -5.21 5.64
CA GLU A 86 -8.75 -5.14 5.15
C GLU A 86 -8.22 -3.70 5.13
N ILE A 87 -9.07 -2.73 4.74
CA ILE A 87 -8.69 -1.32 4.79
C ILE A 87 -8.47 -0.85 6.23
N LYS A 88 -9.27 -1.30 7.20
CA LYS A 88 -9.04 -0.97 8.61
C LYS A 88 -7.68 -1.46 9.10
N GLU A 89 -7.19 -2.61 8.62
CA GLU A 89 -5.83 -3.05 8.94
C GLU A 89 -4.78 -2.08 8.40
N LEU A 90 -4.96 -1.54 7.20
CA LEU A 90 -4.05 -0.55 6.62
C LEU A 90 -3.98 0.73 7.47
N PHE A 91 -5.10 1.20 8.02
CA PHE A 91 -5.11 2.32 8.96
C PHE A 91 -4.23 2.05 10.20
N MET A 92 -4.32 0.85 10.76
CA MET A 92 -3.53 0.47 11.94
C MET A 92 -2.04 0.43 11.61
N ILE A 93 -1.67 -0.14 10.45
CA ILE A 93 -0.28 -0.27 10.00
C ILE A 93 0.30 1.12 9.66
N GLY A 94 -0.46 1.97 8.99
CA GLY A 94 -0.01 3.33 8.64
C GLY A 94 0.35 4.14 9.88
N ARG A 95 -0.50 4.09 10.92
CA ARG A 95 -0.24 4.75 12.20
C ARG A 95 1.02 4.23 12.92
N LEU A 96 1.36 2.95 12.74
CA LEU A 96 2.57 2.37 13.32
C LEU A 96 3.82 2.83 12.59
N ALA A 97 3.75 3.04 11.28
CA ALA A 97 4.91 3.38 10.47
C ALA A 97 5.25 4.88 10.49
N SER A 98 4.23 5.74 10.56
CA SER A 98 4.39 7.19 10.69
C SER A 98 3.20 7.76 11.45
N LYS A 99 3.48 8.42 12.59
CA LYS A 99 2.44 9.05 13.42
C LYS A 99 1.68 10.15 12.69
N GLU A 100 2.34 10.77 11.71
CA GLU A 100 1.82 11.87 10.88
C GLU A 100 1.16 11.36 9.58
N CYS A 101 1.24 10.05 9.28
CA CYS A 101 0.67 9.51 8.06
C CYS A 101 -0.86 9.46 8.12
N SER A 102 -1.50 10.32 7.34
CA SER A 102 -2.94 10.31 7.12
C SER A 102 -3.29 9.32 6.01
N LEU A 103 -4.32 8.50 6.22
CA LEU A 103 -4.83 7.56 5.23
C LEU A 103 -6.20 8.02 4.76
N ASP A 104 -6.27 8.49 3.52
CA ASP A 104 -7.47 9.06 2.91
C ASP A 104 -8.12 8.03 2.00
N LEU A 105 -9.41 7.76 2.24
CA LEU A 105 -10.23 6.94 1.35
C LEU A 105 -11.06 7.84 0.45
N MET A 106 -10.83 7.75 -0.86
CA MET A 106 -11.70 8.36 -1.85
C MET A 106 -12.63 7.27 -2.41
N ILE A 107 -13.93 7.39 -2.14
CA ILE A 107 -14.93 6.43 -2.64
C ILE A 107 -15.37 6.91 -4.03
N GLU A 108 -15.16 6.06 -5.04
CA GLU A 108 -15.56 6.30 -6.45
C GLU A 108 -16.76 5.48 -6.91
#